data_AF-A0A316WVY0-F1
#
_entry.id   AF-A0A316WVY0-F1
#
_cell.length_a   1.000
_cell.length_b   1.000
_cell.length_c   1.000
_cell.angle_alpha   90.00
_cell.angle_beta   90.00
_cell.angle_gamma   90.00
#
_symmetry.space_group_name_H-M   'P 1'
#
loop_
_entity.id
_entity.type
_entity.pdbx_description
1 polymer ?
#
loop_
_entity_poly.entity_id
_entity_poly.type
_entity_poly.pdbx_seq_one_letter_code
_entity_poly.pdbx_strand_id
1 'polypeptide(L)'
;MKQPEQPTNNKFYDILVEIRNLMLLKKEILNIDEVALYTGFEKSYLYKLTSRRAIPHYKTPGGKSIFFKREEINDWLTQIKIPTNDEIETEATLINQRIKRK
;
A
#
# COMPACT_ATOMS: atom_id res chain seq x y z
N MET A 1 -13.26 -17.86 33.44
CA MET A 1 -13.74 -17.97 32.04
C MET A 1 -12.54 -18.28 31.16
N LYS A 2 -12.37 -19.53 30.73
CA LYS A 2 -11.37 -19.91 29.73
C LYS A 2 -11.88 -19.45 28.37
N GLN A 3 -11.08 -18.70 27.61
CA GLN A 3 -11.39 -18.41 26.21
C GLN A 3 -11.42 -19.76 25.45
N PRO A 4 -12.38 -20.00 24.54
CA PRO A 4 -12.42 -21.24 23.80
C PRO A 4 -11.21 -21.26 22.84
N GLU A 5 -10.40 -22.31 23.00
CA GLU A 5 -9.30 -22.65 22.11
C GLU A 5 -9.86 -22.77 20.68
N GLN A 6 -9.37 -21.93 19.78
CA GLN A 6 -9.80 -21.94 18.37
C GLN A 6 -9.33 -23.24 17.73
N PRO A 7 -10.20 -24.01 17.04
CA PRO A 7 -9.78 -25.21 16.33
C PRO A 7 -8.85 -24.80 15.19
N THR A 8 -7.58 -25.11 15.40
CA THR A 8 -6.50 -24.95 14.44
C THR A 8 -6.72 -25.92 13.28
N ASN A 9 -6.86 -25.36 12.08
CA ASN A 9 -6.99 -26.03 10.78
C ASN A 9 -8.40 -26.52 10.40
N ASN A 10 -9.26 -25.57 10.04
CA ASN A 10 -10.50 -25.83 9.30
C ASN A 10 -10.44 -25.05 7.99
N LYS A 11 -10.42 -25.76 6.86
CA LYS A 11 -10.43 -25.18 5.49
C LYS A 11 -11.49 -24.09 5.30
N PHE A 12 -12.58 -24.16 6.05
CA PHE A 12 -13.61 -23.12 6.08
C PHE A 12 -13.11 -21.78 6.64
N TYR A 13 -12.31 -21.79 7.70
CA TYR A 13 -11.72 -20.59 8.29
C TYR A 13 -10.74 -19.92 7.31
N ASP A 14 -9.93 -20.70 6.60
CA ASP A 14 -9.01 -20.16 5.59
C ASP A 14 -9.77 -19.44 4.47
N ILE A 15 -10.87 -20.03 3.99
CA ILE A 15 -11.75 -19.41 2.99
C ILE A 15 -12.36 -18.11 3.54
N LEU A 16 -12.78 -18.07 4.80
CA LEU A 16 -13.31 -16.84 5.42
C LEU A 16 -12.25 -15.73 5.49
N VAL A 17 -11.02 -16.08 5.85
CA VAL A 17 -9.90 -15.14 5.88
C VAL A 17 -9.61 -14.61 4.47
N GLU A 18 -9.62 -15.49 3.45
CA GLU A 18 -9.41 -15.11 2.06
C GLU A 18 -10.52 -14.17 1.55
N ILE A 19 -11.79 -14.50 1.80
CA ILE A 19 -12.94 -13.64 1.44
C ILE A 19 -12.81 -12.26 2.11
N ARG A 20 -12.48 -12.22 3.41
CA ARG A 20 -12.26 -10.95 4.13
C ARG A 20 -11.16 -10.13 3.46
N ASN A 21 -10.03 -10.75 3.09
CA ASN A 21 -8.93 -10.07 2.43
C ASN A 21 -9.32 -9.55 1.04
N LEU A 22 -10.10 -10.31 0.28
CA LEU A 22 -10.63 -9.87 -1.02
C LEU A 22 -11.62 -8.70 -0.88
N MET A 23 -12.45 -8.68 0.17
CA MET A 23 -13.34 -7.55 0.45
C MET A 23 -12.58 -6.26 0.75
N LEU A 24 -11.38 -6.35 1.34
CA LEU A 24 -10.56 -5.16 1.59
C LEU A 24 -10.19 -4.46 0.30
N LEU A 25 -10.02 -5.17 -0.83
CA LEU A 25 -9.71 -4.58 -2.13
C LEU A 25 -10.73 -3.52 -2.58
N LYS A 26 -11.99 -3.62 -2.12
CA LYS A 26 -13.06 -2.68 -2.47
C LYS A 26 -13.19 -1.49 -1.51
N LYS A 27 -12.52 -1.53 -0.36
CA LYS A 27 -12.66 -0.49 0.66
C LYS A 27 -11.86 0.75 0.26
N GLU A 28 -12.54 1.89 0.18
CA GLU A 28 -11.92 3.18 -0.19
C GLU A 28 -11.09 3.78 0.94
N ILE A 29 -11.57 3.65 2.19
CA ILE A 29 -10.91 4.21 3.39
C ILE A 29 -10.38 3.08 4.25
N LEU A 30 -9.07 3.03 4.43
CA LEU A 30 -8.36 2.00 5.18
C LEU A 30 -7.98 2.50 6.58
N ASN A 31 -8.02 1.62 7.58
CA ASN A 31 -7.38 1.84 8.87
C ASN A 31 -5.92 1.35 8.85
N ILE A 32 -5.20 1.47 9.98
CA ILE A 32 -3.79 1.08 10.06
C ILE A 32 -3.53 -0.41 9.80
N ASP A 33 -4.46 -1.29 10.17
CA ASP A 33 -4.32 -2.73 9.97
C ASP A 33 -4.57 -3.11 8.52
N GLU A 34 -5.54 -2.46 7.89
CA GLU A 34 -5.92 -2.68 6.50
C GLU A 34 -4.89 -2.11 5.54
N VAL A 35 -4.31 -0.93 5.83
CA VAL A 35 -3.24 -0.39 5.00
C VAL A 35 -1.96 -1.22 5.14
N ALA A 36 -1.67 -1.77 6.33
CA ALA A 36 -0.56 -2.71 6.52
C ALA A 36 -0.73 -3.98 5.68
N LEU A 37 -1.94 -4.55 5.67
CA LEU A 37 -2.26 -5.69 4.83
C LEU A 37 -2.22 -5.33 3.33
N TYR A 38 -2.63 -4.11 2.98
CA TYR A 38 -2.67 -3.65 1.59
C TYR A 38 -1.27 -3.39 1.01
N THR A 39 -0.41 -2.69 1.75
CA THR A 39 0.94 -2.35 1.29
C THR A 39 1.96 -3.45 1.57
N GLY A 40 1.63 -4.41 2.44
CA GLY A 40 2.55 -5.43 2.94
C GLY A 40 3.56 -4.90 3.96
N PHE A 41 3.45 -3.64 4.40
CA PHE A 41 4.35 -3.05 5.37
C PHE A 41 3.96 -3.38 6.81
N GLU A 42 4.96 -3.47 7.68
CA GLU A 42 4.72 -3.58 9.12
C GLU A 42 4.04 -2.32 9.68
N LYS A 43 3.13 -2.51 10.64
CA LYS A 43 2.46 -1.40 11.34
C LYS A 43 3.44 -0.44 12.01
N SER A 44 4.52 -0.97 12.57
CA SER A 44 5.59 -0.18 13.20
C SER A 44 6.19 0.83 12.22
N TYR A 45 6.40 0.42 10.97
CA TYR A 45 6.90 1.25 9.89
C TYR A 45 5.86 2.28 9.44
N LEU A 46 4.60 1.89 9.29
CA LEU A 46 3.50 2.81 8.98
C LEU A 46 3.32 3.89 10.07
N TYR A 47 3.48 3.55 11.35
CA TYR A 47 3.48 4.55 12.42
C TYR A 47 4.69 5.51 12.35
N LYS A 48 5.86 5.03 11.92
CA LYS A 48 7.01 5.91 11.65
C LYS A 48 6.73 6.84 10.47
N LEU A 49 6.14 6.35 9.39
CA LEU A 49 5.79 7.16 8.22
C LEU A 49 4.73 8.21 8.56
N THR A 50 3.67 7.83 9.28
CA THR A 50 2.61 8.77 9.69
C THR A 50 3.12 9.84 10.65
N SER A 51 3.91 9.47 11.65
CA SER A 51 4.49 10.44 12.59
C SER A 51 5.44 11.44 11.91
N ARG A 52 6.16 11.01 10.87
CA ARG A 52 7.00 11.86 10.02
C ARG A 52 6.24 12.61 8.91
N ARG A 53 4.94 12.40 8.78
CA ARG A 53 4.11 12.90 7.66
C ARG A 53 4.65 12.51 6.28
N ALA A 54 5.29 11.33 6.20
CA ALA A 54 5.90 10.81 4.97
C ALA A 54 4.93 9.97 4.13
N ILE A 55 3.74 9.65 4.65
CA ILE A 55 2.66 8.94 3.96
C ILE A 55 1.36 9.76 4.07
N PRO A 56 0.54 9.86 3.00
CA PRO A 56 -0.77 10.50 3.05
C PRO A 56 -1.64 9.82 4.10
N HIS A 57 -2.18 10.60 5.05
CA HIS A 57 -3.02 10.05 6.11
C HIS A 57 -3.95 11.12 6.67
N TYR A 58 -5.06 10.65 7.25
CA TYR A 58 -6.13 11.46 7.81
C TYR A 58 -6.32 11.13 9.29
N LYS A 59 -6.64 12.14 10.08
CA LYS A 59 -7.05 11.97 11.48
C LYS A 59 -8.52 12.33 11.59
N THR A 60 -9.27 11.54 12.35
CA THR A 60 -10.65 11.90 12.67
C THR A 60 -10.70 13.15 13.57
N PRO A 61 -11.84 13.87 13.57
CA PRO A 61 -12.11 14.86 14.60
C PRO A 61 -11.90 14.24 15.99
N GLY A 62 -11.00 14.82 16.80
CA GLY A 62 -10.61 14.28 18.11
C GLY A 62 -9.36 13.38 18.11
N GLY A 63 -8.75 13.09 16.96
CA GLY A 63 -7.36 12.59 16.85
C GLY A 63 -7.08 11.17 17.35
N LYS A 64 -8.11 10.40 17.73
CA LYS A 64 -7.95 9.05 18.30
C LYS A 64 -7.54 7.98 17.28
N SER A 65 -7.83 8.18 15.99
CA SER A 65 -7.62 7.17 14.96
C SER A 65 -7.09 7.78 13.66
N ILE A 66 -6.30 6.99 12.95
CA ILE A 66 -5.67 7.34 11.67
C ILE A 66 -6.30 6.50 10.57
N PHE A 67 -6.61 7.15 9.45
CA PHE A 67 -7.19 6.55 8.26
C PHE A 67 -6.42 6.95 7.01
N PHE A 68 -6.59 6.18 5.95
CA PHE A 68 -5.87 6.32 4.69
C PHE A 68 -6.88 6.18 3.55
N LYS A 69 -6.81 7.06 2.54
CA LYS A 69 -7.57 6.86 1.30
C LYS A 69 -6.76 5.96 0.37
N ARG A 70 -7.38 4.92 -0.17
CA ARG A 70 -6.73 3.94 -1.05
C ARG A 70 -6.06 4.61 -2.25
N GLU A 71 -6.76 5.53 -2.91
CA GLU A 71 -6.26 6.23 -4.10
C GLU A 71 -4.96 6.97 -3.80
N GLU A 72 -4.92 7.74 -2.71
CA GLU A 72 -3.70 8.47 -2.32
C GLU A 72 -2.54 7.54 -1.94
N ILE A 73 -2.84 6.37 -1.36
CA ILE A 73 -1.81 5.37 -1.11
C ILE A 73 -1.27 4.78 -2.42
N ASN A 74 -2.12 4.54 -3.42
CA ASN A 74 -1.69 4.06 -4.73
C ASN A 74 -0.78 5.07 -5.43
N ASP A 75 -1.19 6.34 -5.42
CA ASP A 75 -0.42 7.43 -6.02
C ASP A 75 0.92 7.60 -5.29
N TRP A 76 0.91 7.52 -3.96
CA TRP A 76 2.12 7.60 -3.16
C TRP A 76 3.08 6.43 -3.41
N LEU A 77 2.57 5.19 -3.53
CA LEU A 77 3.39 4.00 -3.83
C LEU A 77 4.04 4.08 -5.21
N THR A 78 3.43 4.78 -6.15
CA THR A 78 3.89 4.88 -7.56
C THR A 78 4.59 6.21 -7.87
N GLN A 79 4.80 7.05 -6.86
CA GLN A 79 5.33 8.40 -7.03
C GLN A 79 6.73 8.44 -7.68
N ILE A 80 7.59 7.46 -7.36
CA ILE A 80 8.95 7.38 -7.89
C ILE A 80 9.04 6.15 -8.79
N LYS A 81 8.98 6.37 -10.10
CA LYS A 81 9.31 5.36 -11.10
C LYS A 81 10.82 5.37 -11.34
N ILE A 82 11.45 4.22 -11.12
CA ILE A 82 12.84 4.00 -11.55
C ILE A 82 12.76 3.44 -12.99
N PRO A 83 13.35 4.12 -13.99
CA PRO A 83 13.30 3.64 -15.36
C PRO A 83 14.10 2.35 -15.51
N THR A 84 13.65 1.47 -16.40
CA THR A 84 14.41 0.25 -16.72
C THR A 84 15.62 0.59 -17.59
N ASN A 85 16.60 -0.32 -17.66
CA ASN A 85 17.76 -0.16 -18.54
C ASN A 85 17.34 0.06 -20.01
N ASP A 86 16.30 -0.64 -20.46
CA ASP A 86 15.76 -0.51 -21.82
C ASP A 86 15.14 0.88 -22.05
N GLU A 87 14.42 1.42 -21.06
CA GLU A 87 13.85 2.78 -21.13
C GLU A 87 14.97 3.82 -21.20
N ILE A 88 16.03 3.65 -20.41
CA ILE A 88 17.22 4.51 -20.43
C ILE A 88 17.92 4.45 -21.78
N GLU A 89 18.14 3.25 -22.34
CA GLU A 89 18.80 3.06 -23.63
C GLU A 89 17.98 3.64 -24.78
N THR A 90 16.66 3.46 -24.74
CA THR A 90 15.74 4.05 -25.71
C THR A 90 15.79 5.58 -25.67
N GLU A 91 15.76 6.17 -24.46
CA GLU A 91 15.86 7.61 -24.28
C GLU A 91 17.21 8.15 -24.79
N ALA A 92 18.31 7.47 -24.46
CA ALA A 92 19.64 7.82 -24.97
C ALA A 92 19.71 7.77 -26.50
N THR A 93 19.10 6.75 -27.11
CA THR A 93 19.02 6.59 -28.57
C THR A 93 18.22 7.72 -29.22
N LEU A 94 17.08 8.09 -28.63
CA LEU A 94 16.25 9.20 -29.10
C LEU A 94 16.98 10.55 -29.00
N ILE A 95 17.69 10.81 -27.91
CA ILE A 95 18.51 12.01 -27.72
C ILE A 95 19.59 12.09 -28.81
N ASN A 96 20.31 10.99 -29.04
CA ASN A 96 21.35 10.91 -30.08
C ASN A 96 20.79 11.17 -31.49
N GLN A 97 19.60 10.64 -31.81
CA GLN A 97 18.93 10.90 -33.08
C GLN A 97 18.51 12.37 -33.21
N ARG A 98 18.05 13.00 -32.12
CA ARG A 98 17.65 14.41 -32.12
C ARG A 98 18.83 15.35 -32.30
N ILE A 99 19.99 15.02 -31.73
CA ILE A 99 21.25 15.76 -31.93
C ILE A 99 21.68 15.67 -33.40
N LYS A 100 21.65 14.47 -34.00
CA LYS A 100 22.04 14.25 -35.42
C LYS A 100 21.13 14.93 -36.46
N ARG A 101 19.94 15.38 -36.05
CA ARG A 101 18.97 16.08 -36.92
C ARG A 101 19.07 17.60 -36.84
N LYS A 102 19.92 18.15 -35.96
CA LYS A 102 20.28 19.56 -35.90
C LYS A 102 21.60 19.80 -36.62
#